data_AF-A0A2N9I4R4-F1
#
_entry.id   AF-A0A2N9I4R4-F1
#
_cell.length_a   1.000
_cell.length_b   1.000
_cell.length_c   1.000
_cell.angle_alpha   90.00
_cell.angle_beta   90.00
_cell.angle_gamma   90.00
#
_symmetry.space_group_name_H-M   'P 1'
#
loop_
_entity.id
_entity.type
_entity.pdbx_description
1 polymer ?
#
loop_
_entity_poly.entity_id
_entity_poly.type
_entity_poly.pdbx_seq_one_letter_code
_entity_poly.pdbx_strand_id
1 'polypeptide(L)'
;MHACIVGLMLRKCRKCGQKAVNVPLFGEVSVFSLVVLFCCLAFAIFWAVTRKSSYSWFGQDVLGICLMITVLQMARLPNIKVATVLLCCAFVYDIFWVFISKAIFNESVMIAVAQGDKSGGESIPMLLRVPRLFDPWGGYDMIGFGDILFPGLLISFTFRYDKANKKGVSNGYFLWLMIGYGVGLFFTYLALYLMDGHGQPALLYLVPCTLGVAVLLGLVRGELKDLWNYGTEEALPPPSSGEPSGEA
;
A
#
# COMPACT_ATOMS: atom_id res chain seq x y z
N MET A 1 1.70 6.12 -12.19
CA MET A 1 1.57 7.58 -12.45
C MET A 1 0.35 7.91 -13.30
N HIS A 2 0.24 7.33 -14.50
CA HIS A 2 -0.90 7.56 -15.40
C HIS A 2 -2.26 7.35 -14.72
N ALA A 3 -2.48 6.18 -14.11
CA ALA A 3 -3.72 5.87 -13.37
C ALA A 3 -4.03 6.89 -12.25
N CYS A 4 -3.00 7.32 -11.49
CA CYS A 4 -3.15 8.32 -10.44
C CYS A 4 -3.56 9.69 -11.00
N ILE A 5 -2.88 10.16 -12.04
CA ILE A 5 -3.12 11.48 -12.65
C ILE A 5 -4.48 11.49 -13.35
N VAL A 6 -4.81 10.44 -14.10
CA VAL A 6 -6.13 10.31 -14.74
C VAL A 6 -7.23 10.23 -13.69
N GLY A 7 -7.07 9.45 -12.62
CA GLY A 7 -8.03 9.38 -11.52
C GLY A 7 -8.24 10.71 -10.81
N LEU A 8 -7.17 11.45 -10.49
CA LEU A 8 -7.23 12.78 -9.90
C LEU A 8 -7.90 13.79 -10.82
N MET A 9 -7.55 13.79 -12.10
CA MET A 9 -8.05 14.74 -13.08
C MET A 9 -9.50 14.47 -13.48
N LEU A 10 -9.93 13.22 -13.56
CA LEU A 10 -11.34 12.87 -13.74
C LEU A 10 -12.19 13.28 -12.53
N ARG A 11 -11.61 13.20 -11.31
CA ARG A 11 -12.27 13.67 -10.08
C ARG A 11 -12.40 15.19 -10.04
N LYS A 12 -11.42 15.94 -10.55
CA LYS A 12 -11.41 17.42 -10.55
C LYS A 12 -12.16 18.03 -11.77
N CYS A 13 -12.07 17.39 -12.93
CA CYS A 13 -12.60 17.87 -14.21
C CYS A 13 -13.31 16.75 -14.99
N ARG A 14 -14.56 16.44 -14.62
CA ARG A 14 -15.39 15.39 -15.24
C ARG A 14 -15.60 15.56 -16.76
N LYS A 15 -15.50 16.80 -17.27
CA LYS A 15 -15.66 17.16 -18.70
C LYS A 15 -14.42 16.86 -19.57
N CYS A 16 -13.24 16.67 -18.98
CA CYS A 16 -11.99 16.50 -19.74
C CYS A 16 -11.85 15.10 -20.37
N GLY A 17 -12.56 14.10 -19.84
CA GLY A 17 -12.53 12.73 -20.34
C GLY A 17 -13.38 12.45 -21.58
N GLN A 18 -14.25 13.37 -22.01
CA GLN A 18 -15.28 13.12 -23.03
C GLN A 18 -14.80 13.18 -24.50
N LYS A 19 -13.57 13.64 -24.77
CA LYS A 19 -13.02 13.62 -26.15
C LYS A 19 -12.35 12.26 -26.42
N ALA A 20 -13.15 11.30 -26.88
CA ALA A 20 -12.68 10.00 -27.35
C ALA A 20 -12.19 10.08 -28.80
N VAL A 21 -11.04 9.47 -29.09
CA VAL A 21 -10.52 9.30 -30.45
C VAL A 21 -10.35 7.80 -30.67
N ASN A 22 -10.84 7.32 -31.81
CA ASN A 22 -10.67 5.92 -32.19
C ASN A 22 -9.26 5.69 -32.73
N VAL A 23 -8.48 4.88 -32.00
CA VAL A 23 -7.17 4.39 -32.47
C VAL A 23 -7.34 2.95 -32.97
N PRO A 24 -6.90 2.62 -34.20
CA PRO A 24 -7.20 1.36 -34.87
C PRO A 24 -6.65 0.10 -34.20
N LEU A 25 -5.80 0.24 -33.16
CA LEU A 25 -5.18 -0.87 -32.44
C LEU A 25 -5.66 -1.03 -30.97
N PHE A 26 -6.30 -0.01 -30.39
CA PHE A 26 -6.63 0.07 -28.95
C PHE A 26 -8.09 0.44 -28.63
N GLY A 27 -8.92 0.70 -29.65
CA GLY A 27 -10.33 1.10 -29.49
C GLY A 27 -10.52 2.59 -29.18
N GLU A 28 -11.65 2.95 -28.57
CA GLU A 28 -11.94 4.33 -28.15
C GLU A 28 -11.07 4.73 -26.96
N VAL A 29 -10.01 5.51 -27.21
CA VAL A 29 -9.14 6.03 -26.16
C VAL A 29 -9.33 7.53 -26.03
N SER A 30 -9.52 8.00 -24.79
CA SER A 30 -9.62 9.44 -24.50
C SER A 30 -8.30 10.13 -24.84
N VAL A 31 -8.34 11.21 -25.62
CA VAL A 31 -7.15 12.01 -26.00
C VAL A 31 -6.37 12.46 -24.76
N PHE A 32 -7.09 12.79 -23.69
CA PHE A 32 -6.53 13.16 -22.40
C PHE A 32 -5.66 12.04 -21.80
N SER A 33 -6.13 10.79 -21.86
CA SER A 33 -5.40 9.63 -21.36
C SER A 33 -4.07 9.43 -22.10
N LEU A 34 -4.07 9.65 -23.42
CA LEU A 34 -2.89 9.49 -24.26
C LEU A 34 -1.85 10.60 -24.00
N VAL A 35 -2.30 11.85 -23.83
CA VAL A 35 -1.41 12.97 -23.44
C VAL A 35 -0.77 12.72 -22.08
N VAL A 36 -1.57 12.31 -21.07
CA VAL A 36 -1.04 12.00 -19.74
C VAL A 36 -0.04 10.85 -19.79
N LEU A 37 -0.27 9.84 -20.64
CA LEU A 37 0.64 8.70 -20.79
C LEU A 37 2.00 9.16 -21.32
N PHE A 38 2.01 9.99 -22.36
CA PHE A 38 3.24 10.54 -22.92
C PHE A 38 4.00 11.42 -21.91
N CYS A 39 3.30 12.29 -21.17
CA CYS A 39 3.91 13.08 -20.11
C CYS A 39 4.50 12.20 -18.99
N CYS A 40 3.82 11.13 -18.60
CA CYS A 40 4.32 10.17 -17.61
C CYS A 40 5.59 9.46 -18.09
N LEU A 41 5.61 9.04 -19.35
CA LEU A 41 6.75 8.37 -19.95
C LEU A 41 7.96 9.32 -20.05
N ALA A 42 7.73 10.56 -20.50
CA ALA A 42 8.76 11.59 -20.56
C ALA A 42 9.35 11.88 -19.18
N PHE A 43 8.51 11.98 -18.14
CA PHE A 43 8.98 12.16 -16.75
C PHE A 43 9.79 10.96 -16.25
N ALA A 44 9.35 9.74 -16.53
CA ALA A 44 10.06 8.53 -16.12
C ALA A 44 11.43 8.41 -16.82
N ILE A 45 11.49 8.72 -18.12
CA ILE A 45 12.75 8.75 -18.89
C ILE A 45 13.67 9.86 -18.36
N PHE A 46 13.13 11.05 -18.12
CA PHE A 46 13.90 12.17 -17.56
C PHE A 46 14.50 11.81 -16.20
N TRP A 47 13.72 11.18 -15.31
CA TRP A 47 14.23 10.68 -14.04
C TRP A 47 15.31 9.59 -14.23
N ALA A 48 15.10 8.63 -15.13
CA ALA A 48 16.07 7.57 -15.41
C ALA A 48 17.42 8.12 -15.91
N VAL A 49 17.41 9.15 -16.75
CA VAL A 49 18.62 9.83 -17.24
C VAL A 49 19.29 10.63 -16.12
N THR A 50 18.51 11.33 -15.30
CA THR A 50 19.00 12.18 -14.21
C THR A 50 19.24 11.42 -12.89
N ARG A 51 19.23 10.08 -12.92
CA ARG A 51 19.31 9.20 -11.74
C ARG A 51 20.55 9.42 -10.86
N LYS A 52 21.65 9.90 -11.44
CA LYS A 52 22.94 10.11 -10.74
C LYS A 52 23.05 11.48 -10.08
N SER A 53 22.06 12.36 -10.25
CA SER A 53 22.06 13.70 -9.68
C SER A 53 21.50 13.70 -8.25
N SER A 54 21.99 14.62 -7.40
CA SER A 54 21.59 14.75 -6.00
C SER A 54 20.10 15.02 -5.78
N TYR A 55 19.35 15.45 -6.81
CA TYR A 55 17.90 15.70 -6.75
C TYR A 55 17.06 14.48 -7.19
N SER A 56 17.69 13.36 -7.56
CA SER A 56 16.98 12.19 -8.10
C SER A 56 16.03 11.51 -7.09
N TRP A 57 16.29 11.67 -5.78
CA TRP A 57 15.44 11.13 -4.71
C TRP A 57 13.99 11.61 -4.84
N PHE A 58 13.77 12.88 -5.19
CA PHE A 58 12.43 13.44 -5.32
C PHE A 58 11.65 12.75 -6.44
N GLY A 59 12.27 12.53 -7.60
CA GLY A 59 11.64 11.82 -8.70
C GLY A 59 11.39 10.34 -8.37
N GLN A 60 12.29 9.72 -7.62
CA GLN A 60 12.14 8.33 -7.15
C GLN A 60 10.93 8.22 -6.21
N ASP A 61 10.78 9.13 -5.25
CA ASP A 61 9.68 9.14 -4.31
C ASP A 61 8.34 9.41 -5.00
N VAL A 62 8.29 10.34 -5.96
CA VAL A 62 7.07 10.60 -6.76
C VAL A 62 6.65 9.36 -7.54
N LEU A 63 7.60 8.67 -8.19
CA LEU A 63 7.35 7.41 -8.90
C LEU A 63 6.90 6.31 -7.92
N GLY A 64 7.57 6.19 -6.78
CA GLY A 64 7.27 5.25 -5.71
C GLY A 64 5.85 5.45 -5.16
N ILE A 65 5.49 6.66 -4.74
CA ILE A 65 4.15 6.99 -4.22
C ILE A 65 3.07 6.68 -5.27
N CYS A 66 3.32 7.00 -6.54
CA CYS A 66 2.36 6.67 -7.60
C CYS A 66 2.22 5.16 -7.80
N LEU A 67 3.30 4.39 -7.66
CA LEU A 67 3.26 2.93 -7.69
C LEU A 67 2.48 2.40 -6.48
N MET A 68 2.74 2.90 -5.27
CA MET A 68 2.02 2.53 -4.04
C MET A 68 0.51 2.77 -4.16
N ILE A 69 0.10 3.96 -4.62
CA ILE A 69 -1.32 4.26 -4.83
C ILE A 69 -1.93 3.31 -5.86
N THR A 70 -1.21 3.02 -6.95
CA THR A 70 -1.68 2.11 -8.00
C THR A 70 -1.87 0.70 -7.46
N VAL A 71 -0.93 0.21 -6.66
CA VAL A 71 -1.02 -1.10 -6.00
C VAL A 71 -2.20 -1.12 -5.03
N LEU A 72 -2.36 -0.12 -4.16
CA LEU A 72 -3.51 -0.04 -3.24
C LEU A 72 -4.87 0.03 -3.97
N GLN A 73 -4.92 0.62 -5.16
CA GLN A 73 -6.13 0.67 -5.98
C GLN A 73 -6.44 -0.66 -6.69
N MET A 74 -5.41 -1.37 -7.14
CA MET A 74 -5.52 -2.64 -7.88
C MET A 74 -5.71 -3.84 -6.94
N ALA A 75 -4.92 -3.91 -5.87
CA ALA A 75 -4.94 -4.98 -4.88
C ALA A 75 -6.10 -4.77 -3.90
N ARG A 76 -7.33 -4.85 -4.41
CA ARG A 76 -8.52 -4.78 -3.55
C ARG A 76 -8.68 -6.10 -2.82
N LEU A 77 -8.54 -6.05 -1.50
CA LEU A 77 -8.83 -7.20 -0.66
C LEU A 77 -10.34 -7.52 -0.75
N PRO A 78 -10.71 -8.78 -1.05
CA PRO A 78 -12.11 -9.17 -1.20
C PRO A 78 -12.78 -9.35 0.17
N ASN A 79 -12.05 -9.78 1.19
CA ASN A 79 -12.56 -10.06 2.53
C ASN A 79 -11.51 -9.68 3.60
N ILE A 80 -11.95 -9.37 4.82
CA ILE A 80 -11.05 -9.13 5.96
C ILE A 80 -10.26 -10.38 6.34
N LYS A 81 -10.78 -11.59 6.05
CA LYS A 81 -10.07 -12.85 6.30
C LYS A 81 -8.76 -12.89 5.52
N VAL A 82 -8.83 -12.52 4.24
CA VAL A 82 -7.66 -12.44 3.36
C VAL A 82 -6.70 -11.37 3.87
N ALA A 83 -7.21 -10.22 4.32
CA ALA A 83 -6.39 -9.18 4.94
C ALA A 83 -5.63 -9.71 6.17
N THR A 84 -6.34 -10.37 7.08
CA THR A 84 -5.80 -10.90 8.33
C THR A 84 -4.72 -11.94 8.06
N VAL A 85 -4.98 -12.91 7.18
CA VAL A 85 -3.99 -13.93 6.80
C VAL A 85 -2.77 -13.30 6.15
N LEU A 86 -2.97 -12.38 5.20
CA LEU A 86 -1.89 -11.71 4.49
C LEU A 86 -1.02 -10.87 5.42
N LEU A 87 -1.61 -10.10 6.34
CA LEU A 87 -0.86 -9.31 7.34
C LEU A 87 -0.16 -10.19 8.36
N CYS A 88 -0.78 -11.29 8.82
CA CYS A 88 -0.13 -12.25 9.72
C CYS A 88 1.05 -12.95 9.03
N CYS A 89 0.91 -13.33 7.76
CA CYS A 89 2.02 -13.89 6.99
C CYS A 89 3.15 -12.88 6.81
N ALA A 90 2.83 -11.62 6.50
CA ALA A 90 3.82 -10.55 6.36
C ALA A 90 4.54 -10.25 7.70
N PHE A 91 3.82 -10.27 8.81
CA PHE A 91 4.38 -10.15 10.16
C PHE A 91 5.37 -11.28 10.48
N VAL A 92 5.01 -12.54 10.23
CA VAL A 92 5.89 -13.69 10.47
C VAL A 92 7.10 -13.65 9.53
N TYR A 93 6.90 -13.25 8.27
CA TYR A 93 7.99 -13.09 7.29
C TYR A 93 9.03 -12.07 7.78
N ASP A 94 8.58 -10.92 8.29
CA ASP A 94 9.48 -9.86 8.79
C ASP A 94 10.29 -10.34 10.00
N ILE A 95 9.65 -11.00 10.97
CA ILE A 95 10.32 -11.59 12.14
C ILE A 95 11.33 -12.66 11.72
N PHE A 96 10.95 -13.55 10.79
CA PHE A 96 11.80 -14.60 10.30
C PHE A 96 13.07 -14.04 9.64
N TRP A 97 12.92 -13.07 8.74
CA TRP A 97 14.07 -12.48 8.05
C TRP A 97 14.94 -11.63 8.96
N VAL A 98 14.38 -10.97 9.97
CA VAL A 98 15.16 -10.08 10.84
C VAL A 98 15.84 -10.82 12.00
N PHE A 99 15.18 -11.78 12.63
CA PHE A 99 15.74 -12.47 13.81
C PHE A 99 16.22 -13.89 13.51
N ILE A 100 15.44 -14.69 12.79
CA ILE A 100 15.76 -16.10 12.56
C ILE A 100 16.89 -16.25 11.53
N SER A 101 16.88 -15.42 10.49
CA SER A 101 17.97 -15.38 9.50
C SER A 101 19.33 -15.11 10.15
N LYS A 102 19.39 -14.20 11.13
CA LYS A 102 20.62 -13.89 11.90
C LYS A 102 21.08 -15.05 12.79
N ALA A 103 20.15 -15.91 13.24
CA ALA A 103 20.46 -17.03 14.13
C ALA A 103 20.90 -18.29 13.37
N ILE A 104 20.41 -18.49 12.15
CA ILE A 104 20.74 -19.66 11.31
C ILE A 104 22.02 -19.44 10.50
N PHE A 105 22.27 -18.21 10.06
CA PHE A 105 23.47 -17.81 9.33
C PHE A 105 24.28 -16.89 10.24
N ASN A 106 25.36 -17.40 10.85
CA ASN A 106 26.29 -16.65 11.71
C ASN A 106 26.94 -15.41 11.03
N GLU A 107 26.62 -15.14 9.75
CA GLU A 107 26.62 -13.82 9.15
C GLU A 107 25.25 -13.58 8.52
N SER A 108 24.66 -12.41 8.78
CA SER A 108 23.32 -12.10 8.29
C SER A 108 23.27 -12.19 6.76
N VAL A 109 22.37 -13.02 6.23
CA VAL A 109 22.14 -13.19 4.77
C VAL A 109 21.83 -11.85 4.10
N MET A 110 21.34 -10.87 4.85
CA MET A 110 21.15 -9.50 4.40
C MET A 110 22.47 -8.77 4.06
N ILE A 111 23.59 -9.08 4.72
CA ILE A 111 24.93 -8.57 4.37
C ILE A 111 25.50 -9.33 3.18
N ALA A 112 25.29 -10.65 3.08
CA ALA A 112 25.73 -11.44 1.93
C ALA A 112 24.98 -11.09 0.62
N VAL A 113 23.72 -10.67 0.71
CA VAL A 113 22.94 -10.16 -0.44
C VAL A 113 23.17 -8.68 -0.71
N ALA A 114 23.51 -7.87 0.32
CA ALA A 114 23.91 -6.47 0.13
C ALA A 114 25.35 -6.31 -0.39
N GLN A 115 26.28 -7.19 -0.01
CA GLN A 115 27.58 -7.37 -0.67
C GLN A 115 27.42 -8.22 -1.93
N GLY A 116 26.48 -7.81 -2.79
CA GLY A 116 26.49 -8.23 -4.18
C GLY A 116 27.91 -8.06 -4.72
N ASP A 117 28.50 -9.21 -5.04
CA ASP A 117 29.74 -9.44 -5.76
C ASP A 117 30.34 -8.15 -6.35
N LYS A 118 31.44 -7.65 -5.75
CA LYS A 118 32.34 -6.50 -6.09
C LYS A 118 32.11 -5.68 -7.39
N SER A 119 30.87 -5.37 -7.75
CA SER A 119 30.46 -4.80 -9.03
C SER A 119 29.13 -4.09 -8.85
N GLY A 120 29.17 -2.92 -8.22
CA GLY A 120 28.15 -1.88 -8.39
C GLY A 120 26.70 -2.29 -8.11
N GLY A 121 26.47 -3.03 -7.02
CA GLY A 121 25.13 -3.42 -6.57
C GLY A 121 24.21 -2.21 -6.44
N GLU A 122 23.35 -2.01 -7.45
CA GLU A 122 22.34 -0.98 -7.44
C GLU A 122 21.36 -1.29 -6.32
N SER A 123 21.34 -0.42 -5.30
CA SER A 123 20.38 -0.46 -4.21
C SER A 123 18.96 -0.63 -4.76
N ILE A 124 18.30 -1.70 -4.34
CA ILE A 124 16.98 -2.13 -4.81
C ILE A 124 16.00 -0.94 -4.70
N PRO A 125 15.29 -0.56 -5.79
CA PRO A 125 14.51 0.67 -5.91
C PRO A 125 13.15 0.61 -5.19
N MET A 126 13.06 -0.07 -4.05
CA MET A 126 11.80 -0.37 -3.34
C MET A 126 11.70 0.35 -1.97
N LEU A 127 12.32 1.53 -1.87
CA LEU A 127 12.37 2.35 -0.67
C LEU A 127 12.03 3.81 -1.01
N LEU A 128 11.20 4.45 -0.20
CA LEU A 128 11.05 5.91 -0.20
C LEU A 128 12.23 6.53 0.54
N ARG A 129 12.80 7.61 0.01
CA ARG A 129 14.01 8.26 0.53
C ARG A 129 13.75 9.72 0.84
N VAL A 130 13.54 10.03 2.11
CA VAL A 130 13.36 11.41 2.55
C VAL A 130 14.67 11.93 3.17
N PRO A 131 15.23 13.06 2.72
CA PRO A 131 16.41 13.62 3.37
C PRO A 131 16.09 14.01 4.81
N ARG A 132 16.94 13.62 5.76
CA ARG A 132 16.81 13.98 7.17
C ARG A 132 17.02 15.48 7.34
N LEU A 133 15.91 16.22 7.48
CA LEU A 133 15.91 17.68 7.57
C LEU A 133 16.52 18.22 8.88
N PHE A 134 16.63 17.39 9.92
CA PHE A 134 17.02 17.81 11.27
C PHE A 134 18.33 17.15 11.79
N ASP A 135 19.08 16.44 10.94
CA ASP A 135 20.36 15.81 11.35
C ASP A 135 21.59 16.60 10.84
N PRO A 136 22.55 16.95 11.71
CA PRO A 136 23.79 17.64 11.33
C PRO A 136 24.72 16.85 10.41
N TRP A 137 24.57 15.52 10.33
CA TRP A 137 25.48 14.63 9.62
C TRP A 137 25.01 14.20 8.23
N GLY A 138 23.80 14.63 7.81
CA GLY A 138 23.26 14.33 6.49
C GLY A 138 22.96 12.84 6.30
N GLY A 139 21.70 12.50 6.07
CA GLY A 139 21.30 11.14 5.71
C GLY A 139 19.91 11.07 5.15
N TYR A 140 19.51 9.88 4.70
CA TYR A 140 18.18 9.62 4.18
C TYR A 140 17.44 8.69 5.14
N ASP A 141 16.22 9.06 5.50
CA ASP A 141 15.26 8.13 6.09
C ASP A 141 14.69 7.27 4.98
N MET A 142 14.76 5.96 5.19
CA MET A 142 14.30 4.97 4.23
C MET A 142 13.06 4.29 4.78
N ILE A 143 11.96 4.32 4.03
CA ILE A 143 10.72 3.64 4.38
C ILE A 143 10.42 2.57 3.34
N GLY A 144 10.20 1.34 3.83
CA GLY A 144 9.81 0.19 3.02
C GLY A 144 8.46 0.39 2.34
N PHE A 145 8.38 0.07 1.05
CA PHE A 145 7.09 0.02 0.36
C PHE A 145 6.13 -0.99 1.01
N GLY A 146 6.65 -2.12 1.49
CA GLY A 146 5.87 -3.13 2.20
C GLY A 146 5.20 -2.58 3.45
N ASP A 147 5.92 -1.77 4.24
CA ASP A 147 5.43 -1.19 5.49
C ASP A 147 4.26 -0.23 5.29
N ILE A 148 4.18 0.39 4.10
CA ILE A 148 3.07 1.25 3.70
C ILE A 148 1.94 0.42 3.07
N LEU A 149 2.28 -0.53 2.19
CA LEU A 149 1.32 -1.32 1.43
C LEU A 149 0.51 -2.26 2.32
N PHE A 150 1.17 -3.04 3.20
CA PHE A 150 0.47 -4.06 3.98
C PHE A 150 -0.60 -3.46 4.92
N PRO A 151 -0.28 -2.46 5.76
CA PRO A 151 -1.29 -1.78 6.56
C PRO A 151 -2.25 -0.94 5.70
N GLY A 152 -1.76 -0.33 4.61
CA GLY A 152 -2.58 0.45 3.68
C GLY A 152 -3.69 -0.36 3.02
N LEU A 153 -3.45 -1.63 2.69
CA LEU A 153 -4.45 -2.54 2.17
C LEU A 153 -5.58 -2.77 3.19
N LEU A 154 -5.23 -2.99 4.46
CA LEU A 154 -6.22 -3.14 5.54
C LEU A 154 -7.05 -1.85 5.72
N ILE A 155 -6.39 -0.69 5.80
CA ILE A 155 -7.05 0.62 5.95
C ILE A 155 -8.00 0.91 4.79
N SER A 156 -7.58 0.59 3.56
CA SER A 156 -8.40 0.79 2.36
C SER A 156 -9.65 -0.10 2.37
N PHE A 157 -9.54 -1.32 2.89
CA PHE A 157 -10.66 -2.23 3.06
C PHE A 157 -11.65 -1.71 4.11
N THR A 158 -11.15 -1.28 5.29
CA THR A 158 -12.03 -0.74 6.34
C THR A 158 -12.70 0.56 5.93
N PHE A 159 -12.02 1.40 5.14
CA PHE A 159 -12.63 2.62 4.58
C PHE A 159 -13.83 2.31 3.67
N ARG A 160 -13.72 1.25 2.85
CA ARG A 160 -14.85 0.79 2.02
C ARG A 160 -15.99 0.26 2.88
N TYR A 161 -15.67 -0.54 3.89
CA TYR A 161 -16.66 -1.06 4.83
C TYR A 161 -17.39 0.06 5.58
N ASP A 162 -16.66 1.07 6.07
CA ASP A 162 -17.24 2.24 6.74
C ASP A 162 -18.20 3.00 5.81
N LYS A 163 -17.78 3.19 4.55
CA LYS A 163 -18.60 3.86 3.54
C LYS A 163 -19.86 3.06 3.18
N ALA A 164 -19.76 1.73 3.07
CA ALA A 164 -20.89 0.86 2.79
C ALA A 164 -21.92 0.89 3.94
N ASN A 165 -21.46 0.91 5.18
CA ASN A 165 -22.31 0.98 6.37
C ASN A 165 -22.68 2.41 6.80
N LYS A 166 -22.40 3.42 5.98
CA LYS A 166 -22.66 4.84 6.24
C LYS A 166 -22.13 5.33 7.60
N LYS A 167 -21.01 4.79 8.06
CA LYS A 167 -20.39 5.21 9.33
C LYS A 167 -19.69 6.56 9.15
N GLY A 168 -19.85 7.44 10.14
CA GLY A 168 -19.13 8.71 10.19
C GLY A 168 -17.62 8.51 10.37
N VAL A 169 -16.80 9.51 10.06
CA VAL A 169 -15.32 9.39 10.10
C VAL A 169 -14.79 9.00 11.49
N SER A 170 -15.37 9.54 12.57
CA SER A 170 -14.99 9.23 13.95
C SER A 170 -15.51 7.88 14.45
N ASN A 171 -16.68 7.48 13.96
CA ASN A 171 -17.32 6.22 14.33
C ASN A 171 -16.90 5.05 13.43
N GLY A 172 -16.25 5.31 12.30
CA GLY A 172 -15.71 4.30 11.41
C GLY A 172 -14.41 3.68 11.93
N TYR A 173 -13.99 2.57 11.33
CA TYR A 173 -12.72 1.92 11.58
C TYR A 173 -11.53 2.72 10.99
N PHE A 174 -11.75 3.42 9.88
CA PHE A 174 -10.70 4.14 9.15
C PHE A 174 -9.87 5.06 10.02
N LEU A 175 -10.50 5.94 10.82
CA LEU A 175 -9.77 6.91 11.64
C LEU A 175 -8.91 6.21 12.70
N TRP A 176 -9.47 5.19 13.36
CA TRP A 176 -8.75 4.46 14.41
C TRP A 176 -7.59 3.65 13.84
N LEU A 177 -7.73 3.04 12.67
CA LEU A 177 -6.63 2.35 12.01
C LEU A 177 -5.56 3.32 11.49
N MET A 178 -5.94 4.52 11.04
CA MET A 178 -4.98 5.57 10.68
C MET A 178 -4.18 6.04 11.90
N ILE A 179 -4.83 6.22 13.05
CA ILE A 179 -4.15 6.52 14.32
C ILE A 179 -3.24 5.35 14.72
N GLY A 180 -3.74 4.12 14.65
CA GLY A 180 -2.97 2.91 14.92
C GLY A 180 -1.73 2.79 14.04
N TYR A 181 -1.85 3.10 12.74
CA TYR A 181 -0.71 3.15 11.82
C TYR A 181 0.32 4.21 12.23
N GLY A 182 -0.13 5.42 12.58
CA GLY A 182 0.76 6.48 13.09
C GLY A 182 1.48 6.10 14.38
N VAL A 183 0.78 5.48 15.33
CA VAL A 183 1.36 4.97 16.57
C VAL A 183 2.35 3.84 16.30
N GLY A 184 2.02 2.92 15.39
CA GLY A 184 2.93 1.87 14.94
C GLY A 184 4.20 2.44 14.32
N LEU A 185 4.08 3.43 13.42
CA LEU A 185 5.23 4.12 12.83
C LEU A 185 6.09 4.81 13.89
N PHE A 186 5.48 5.44 14.89
CA PHE A 186 6.20 6.05 16.00
C PHE A 186 7.01 5.00 16.77
N PHE A 187 6.41 3.85 17.10
CA PHE A 187 7.15 2.75 17.73
C PHE A 187 8.24 2.20 16.83
N THR A 188 8.03 2.13 15.51
CA THR A 188 9.09 1.70 14.60
C THR A 188 10.29 2.63 14.63
N TYR A 189 10.05 3.94 14.66
CA TYR A 189 11.10 4.95 14.73
C TYR A 189 11.81 4.95 16.09
N LEU A 190 11.05 4.81 17.19
CA LEU A 190 11.61 4.71 18.53
C LEU A 190 12.50 3.49 18.69
N ALA A 191 12.06 2.32 18.22
CA ALA A 191 12.88 1.12 18.26
C ALA A 191 14.14 1.26 17.40
N LEU A 192 14.07 1.97 16.26
CA LEU A 192 15.23 2.21 15.40
C LEU A 192 16.25 3.10 16.12
N TYR A 193 15.77 4.11 16.82
CA TYR A 193 16.59 5.00 17.64
C TYR A 193 17.25 4.25 18.82
N LEU A 194 16.56 3.27 19.41
CA LEU A 194 17.07 2.50 20.55
C LEU A 194 18.02 1.34 20.14
N MET A 195 17.94 0.83 18.91
CA MET A 195 18.65 -0.39 18.48
C MET A 195 19.99 -0.14 17.76
N ASP A 196 20.60 1.05 17.86
CA ASP A 196 21.96 1.38 17.37
C ASP A 196 22.31 0.80 15.99
N GLY A 197 21.38 0.87 15.03
CA GLY A 197 21.62 0.48 13.64
C GLY A 197 21.48 -1.01 13.32
N HIS A 198 21.00 -1.85 14.24
CA HIS A 198 20.53 -3.19 13.86
C HIS A 198 19.23 -3.11 13.07
N GLY A 199 19.15 -3.86 11.95
CA GLY A 199 17.92 -3.96 11.16
C GLY A 199 16.74 -4.41 12.03
N GLN A 200 15.67 -3.63 11.99
CA GLN A 200 14.45 -3.80 12.78
C GLN A 200 13.30 -4.28 11.89
N PRO A 201 12.44 -5.20 12.39
CA PRO A 201 11.22 -5.55 11.68
C PRO A 201 10.16 -4.45 11.91
N ALA A 202 9.80 -3.70 10.88
CA ALA A 202 8.82 -2.62 10.97
C ALA A 202 7.40 -3.16 11.12
N LEU A 203 7.07 -4.28 10.46
CA LEU A 203 5.74 -4.89 10.52
C LEU A 203 5.44 -5.47 11.90
N LEU A 204 6.47 -5.79 12.69
CA LEU A 204 6.34 -6.22 14.09
C LEU A 204 5.52 -5.22 14.92
N TYR A 205 5.66 -3.92 14.67
CA TYR A 205 4.95 -2.87 15.39
C TYR A 205 3.70 -2.41 14.63
N LEU A 206 3.77 -2.31 13.30
CA LEU A 206 2.67 -1.80 12.48
C LEU A 206 1.46 -2.73 12.45
N VAL A 207 1.66 -4.05 12.29
CA VAL A 207 0.56 -5.02 12.20
C VAL A 207 -0.27 -5.06 13.49
N PRO A 208 0.29 -5.23 14.70
CA PRO A 208 -0.52 -5.23 15.91
C PRO A 208 -1.21 -3.88 16.17
N CYS A 209 -0.56 -2.75 15.87
CA CYS A 209 -1.18 -1.43 16.03
C CYS A 209 -2.30 -1.15 15.01
N THR A 210 -2.37 -1.85 13.87
CA THR A 210 -3.42 -1.66 12.86
C THR A 210 -4.46 -2.77 12.90
N LEU A 211 -4.05 -4.02 12.64
CA LEU A 211 -4.91 -5.19 12.68
C LEU A 211 -5.46 -5.45 14.09
N GLY A 212 -4.63 -5.29 15.12
CA GLY A 212 -5.08 -5.46 16.51
C GLY A 212 -6.15 -4.44 16.89
N VAL A 213 -5.98 -3.17 16.50
CA VAL A 213 -7.01 -2.13 16.69
C VAL A 213 -8.29 -2.45 15.93
N ALA A 214 -8.19 -2.95 14.70
CA ALA A 214 -9.33 -3.37 13.89
C ALA A 214 -10.14 -4.49 14.58
N VAL A 215 -9.45 -5.54 15.05
CA VAL A 215 -10.06 -6.67 15.74
C VAL A 215 -10.65 -6.24 17.08
N LEU A 216 -9.93 -5.44 17.87
CA LEU A 216 -10.40 -4.95 19.16
C LEU A 216 -11.68 -4.11 19.02
N LEU A 217 -11.71 -3.19 18.06
CA LEU A 217 -12.91 -2.39 17.78
C LEU A 217 -14.08 -3.27 17.30
N GLY A 218 -13.80 -4.25 16.44
CA GLY A 218 -14.81 -5.21 15.98
C GLY A 218 -15.39 -6.05 17.12
N LEU A 219 -14.57 -6.42 18.10
CA LEU A 219 -14.99 -7.14 19.29
C LEU A 219 -15.83 -6.26 20.23
N VAL A 220 -15.35 -5.05 20.54
CA VAL A 220 -16.04 -4.10 21.45
C VAL A 220 -17.40 -3.71 20.89
N ARG A 221 -17.53 -3.59 19.57
CA ARG A 221 -18.79 -3.21 18.90
C ARG A 221 -19.67 -4.39 18.55
N GLY A 222 -19.19 -5.62 18.70
CA GLY A 222 -19.91 -6.84 18.30
C GLY A 222 -20.03 -7.05 16.78
N GLU A 223 -19.35 -6.23 15.97
CA GLU A 223 -19.45 -6.23 14.50
C GLU A 223 -18.41 -7.16 13.84
N LEU A 224 -17.61 -7.89 14.63
CA LEU A 224 -16.53 -8.72 14.11
C LEU A 224 -17.04 -9.76 13.10
N LYS A 225 -18.20 -10.38 13.35
CA LYS A 225 -18.80 -11.37 12.44
C LYS A 225 -19.21 -10.75 11.11
N ASP A 226 -19.80 -9.55 11.16
CA ASP A 226 -20.22 -8.81 9.97
C ASP A 226 -19.00 -8.37 9.16
N LEU A 227 -17.96 -7.89 9.84
CA LEU A 227 -16.68 -7.55 9.22
C LEU A 227 -16.04 -8.79 8.56
N TRP A 228 -16.15 -9.96 9.21
CA TRP A 228 -15.60 -11.24 8.73
C TRP A 228 -16.30 -11.75 7.47
N ASN A 229 -17.60 -11.53 7.34
CA ASN A 229 -18.43 -11.97 6.21
C ASN A 229 -18.59 -10.92 5.11
N TYR A 230 -18.20 -9.67 5.39
CA TYR A 230 -18.23 -8.58 4.42
C TYR A 230 -17.36 -8.88 3.18
N GLY A 231 -18.00 -8.86 2.02
CA GLY A 231 -17.40 -9.18 0.72
C GLY A 231 -17.68 -10.61 0.21
N THR A 232 -18.11 -11.52 1.09
CA THR A 232 -18.59 -12.85 0.69
C THR A 232 -20.08 -12.79 0.30
N GLU A 233 -20.88 -11.94 0.95
CA GLU A 233 -22.31 -11.80 0.67
C GLU A 233 -22.61 -11.02 -0.63
N GLU A 234 -21.77 -10.05 -1.02
CA GLU A 234 -21.89 -9.35 -2.32
C GLU A 234 -21.59 -10.27 -3.52
N ALA A 235 -20.96 -11.43 -3.30
CA ALA A 235 -20.59 -12.38 -4.36
C ALA A 235 -21.67 -13.45 -4.61
N LEU A 236 -22.70 -13.56 -3.75
CA LEU A 236 -23.81 -14.47 -3.98
C LEU A 236 -24.88 -13.78 -4.84
N PRO A 237 -25.31 -14.40 -5.96
CA PRO A 237 -26.46 -13.88 -6.69
C PRO A 237 -27.69 -13.87 -5.77
N PRO A 238 -28.60 -12.90 -5.91
CA PRO A 238 -29.84 -12.90 -5.14
C PRO A 238 -30.57 -14.22 -5.36
N PRO A 239 -31.17 -14.83 -4.32
CA PRO A 239 -31.92 -16.06 -4.49
C PRO A 239 -33.00 -15.82 -5.56
N SER A 240 -32.94 -16.61 -6.63
CA SER A 240 -33.98 -16.60 -7.66
C SER A 240 -35.30 -16.92 -6.97
N SER A 241 -36.18 -15.92 -6.87
CA SER A 241 -37.57 -16.12 -6.51
C SER A 241 -38.16 -17.07 -7.54
N GLY A 242 -38.32 -18.34 -7.16
CA GLY A 242 -38.98 -19.33 -7.99
C GLY A 242 -40.38 -18.84 -8.31
N GLU A 243 -40.65 -18.63 -9.60
CA GLU A 243 -42.02 -18.51 -10.08
C GLU A 243 -42.76 -19.81 -9.73
N PRO A 244 -43.94 -19.76 -9.09
CA PRO A 244 -44.75 -20.95 -8.92
C PRO A 244 -45.23 -21.38 -10.30
N SER A 245 -44.80 -22.58 -10.70
CA SER A 245 -45.33 -23.33 -11.84
C SER A 245 -46.85 -23.41 -11.73
N GLY A 246 -47.56 -22.59 -12.53
CA GLY A 246 -48.99 -22.70 -12.71
C GLY A 246 -49.29 -23.91 -13.58
N GLU A 247 -49.74 -25.00 -12.94
CA GLU A 247 -50.59 -26.00 -13.57
C GLU A 247 -51.99 -25.39 -13.75
N ALA A 248 -52.45 -25.27 -15.01
CA ALA A 248 -53.83 -25.48 -15.48
C ALA A 248 -53.90 -25.28 -16.99
#